data_AF-A0A183DI20-F1
#
_entry.id   AF-A0A183DI20-F1
#
_cell.length_a   1.000
_cell.length_b   1.000
_cell.length_c   1.000
_cell.angle_alpha   90.00
_cell.angle_beta   90.00
_cell.angle_gamma   90.00
#
_symmetry.space_group_name_H-M   'P 1'
#
loop_
_entity.id
_entity.type
_entity.pdbx_description
1 polymer ?
#
loop_
_entity_poly.entity_id
_entity_poly.type
_entity_poly.pdbx_seq_one_letter_code
_entity_poly.pdbx_strand_id
1 'polypeptide(L)'
;MQAPFKTTLILQIVGLVGSIDNDFCGTDMTIGTDTALQRIIEAIDSVMSTAQSHQRTFVIEVMGRHCGYLALVAALASEADFCFIPEWPVPVDWPAVLCYKLQMMRKEGSRLNIIIVAEGALDRDGKIITADQVGHFVSLLCNGKSFSG
;
A
#
# COMPACT_ATOMS: atom_id res chain seq x y z
N MET A 1 -54.22 19.96 36.93
CA MET A 1 -52.92 20.59 36.62
C MET A 1 -52.06 19.54 35.92
N GLN A 2 -52.18 19.42 34.59
CA GLN A 2 -51.37 18.49 33.80
C GLN A 2 -50.02 19.16 33.52
N ALA A 3 -48.92 18.52 33.89
CA ALA A 3 -47.59 18.94 33.47
C ALA A 3 -47.43 18.65 31.97
N PRO A 4 -46.93 19.60 31.15
CA PRO A 4 -46.68 19.32 29.74
C PRO A 4 -45.46 18.38 29.63
N PHE A 5 -45.66 17.18 29.07
CA PHE A 5 -44.57 16.33 28.61
C PHE A 5 -43.81 17.08 27.52
N LYS A 6 -42.60 17.54 27.82
CA LYS A 6 -41.71 18.23 26.88
C LYS A 6 -40.95 17.16 26.09
N THR A 7 -41.44 16.81 24.90
CA THR A 7 -40.76 15.85 24.02
C THR A 7 -39.47 16.48 23.49
N THR A 8 -38.32 16.00 23.96
CA THR A 8 -37.00 16.48 23.53
C THR A 8 -36.75 16.05 22.07
N LEU A 9 -37.08 16.92 21.10
CA LEU A 9 -36.78 16.74 19.66
C LEU A 9 -35.31 17.04 19.32
N ILE A 10 -34.38 16.80 20.26
CA ILE A 10 -32.95 17.10 20.06
C ILE A 10 -32.21 15.78 20.02
N LEU A 11 -31.80 15.37 18.82
CA LEU A 11 -30.90 14.24 18.61
C LEU A 11 -29.46 14.75 18.61
N GLN A 12 -28.72 14.40 19.66
CA GLN A 12 -27.29 14.72 19.78
C GLN A 12 -26.49 13.50 19.33
N ILE A 13 -25.73 13.64 18.23
CA ILE A 13 -24.90 12.57 17.68
C ILE A 13 -23.44 12.99 17.79
N VAL A 14 -22.61 12.10 18.31
CA VAL A 14 -21.15 12.20 18.29
C VAL A 14 -20.62 10.97 17.56
N GLY A 15 -19.75 11.17 16.59
CA GLY A 15 -19.09 10.11 15.83
C GLY A 15 -17.62 10.01 16.20
N LEU A 16 -17.12 8.78 16.29
CA LEU A 16 -15.70 8.47 16.35
C LEU A 16 -15.34 7.69 15.09
N VAL A 17 -14.22 8.04 14.46
CA VAL A 17 -13.81 7.40 13.22
C VAL A 17 -12.89 6.22 13.54
N GLY A 18 -13.46 5.01 13.53
CA GLY A 18 -12.73 3.75 13.60
C GLY A 18 -12.49 3.19 12.21
N SER A 19 -11.29 3.38 11.67
CA SER A 19 -10.87 2.89 10.35
C SER A 19 -9.36 2.66 10.36
N ILE A 20 -8.90 1.62 9.67
CA ILE A 20 -7.46 1.38 9.46
C ILE A 20 -6.92 2.12 8.23
N ASP A 21 -7.80 2.48 7.29
CA ASP A 21 -7.41 3.00 5.97
C ASP A 21 -7.02 4.48 6.01
N ASN A 22 -7.36 5.20 7.09
CA ASN A 22 -7.24 6.66 7.20
C ASN A 22 -7.99 7.43 6.11
N ASP A 23 -9.19 6.97 5.78
CA ASP A 23 -9.99 7.38 4.62
C ASP A 23 -11.04 8.47 4.93
N PHE A 24 -11.16 8.91 6.19
CA PHE A 24 -12.14 9.91 6.58
C PHE A 24 -11.58 11.32 6.54
N CYS A 25 -12.13 12.17 5.66
CA CYS A 25 -11.75 13.57 5.59
C CYS A 25 -12.17 14.35 6.85
N GLY A 26 -11.31 15.25 7.31
CA GLY A 26 -11.58 16.10 8.48
C GLY A 26 -10.96 15.60 9.79
N THR A 27 -10.25 14.47 9.76
CA THR A 27 -9.30 14.06 10.79
C THR A 27 -7.95 13.78 10.14
N ASP A 28 -6.85 14.06 10.85
CA ASP A 28 -5.50 13.74 10.36
C ASP A 28 -5.21 12.23 10.48
N MET A 29 -5.83 11.58 11.47
CA MET A 29 -5.67 10.15 11.74
C MET A 29 -6.98 9.51 12.22
N THR A 30 -7.29 8.32 11.72
CA THR A 30 -8.39 7.48 12.19
C THR A 30 -7.93 6.48 13.24
N ILE A 31 -8.86 6.06 14.12
CA ILE A 31 -8.58 5.08 15.16
C ILE A 31 -8.36 3.71 14.51
N GLY A 32 -7.17 3.16 14.66
CA GLY A 32 -6.77 1.85 14.14
C GLY A 32 -5.64 1.89 13.13
N THR A 33 -5.41 3.02 12.45
CA THR A 33 -4.38 3.18 11.41
C THR A 33 -2.98 2.86 11.92
N ASP A 34 -2.59 3.43 13.05
CA ASP A 34 -1.26 3.20 13.65
C ASP A 34 -1.04 1.73 14.02
N THR A 35 -2.07 1.07 14.57
CA THR A 35 -2.00 -0.36 14.89
C THR A 35 -1.88 -1.23 13.64
N ALA A 36 -2.59 -0.89 12.56
CA ALA A 36 -2.48 -1.60 11.29
C ALA A 36 -1.09 -1.38 10.65
N LEU A 37 -0.60 -0.15 10.65
CA LEU A 37 0.74 0.20 10.16
C LEU A 37 1.82 -0.59 10.91
N GLN A 38 1.74 -0.65 12.25
CA GLN A 38 2.68 -1.43 13.06
C GLN A 38 2.71 -2.90 12.65
N ARG A 39 1.55 -3.52 12.36
CA ARG A 39 1.50 -4.91 11.87
C ARG A 39 2.13 -5.08 10.49
N ILE A 40 1.95 -4.11 9.60
CA ILE A 40 2.57 -4.13 8.26
C ILE A 40 4.09 -4.07 8.39
N ILE A 41 4.62 -3.14 9.20
CA ILE A 41 6.06 -2.99 9.41
C ILE A 41 6.67 -4.25 10.04
N GLU A 42 6.03 -4.82 11.07
CA GLU A 42 6.50 -6.08 11.67
C GLU A 42 6.58 -7.23 10.67
N ALA A 43 5.60 -7.32 9.75
CA ALA A 43 5.62 -8.32 8.68
C ALA A 43 6.75 -8.06 7.68
N ILE A 44 6.97 -6.80 7.30
CA ILE A 44 8.08 -6.41 6.40
C ILE A 44 9.41 -6.75 7.06
N ASP A 45 9.67 -6.31 8.29
CA ASP A 45 10.91 -6.57 9.03
C ASP A 45 11.19 -8.07 9.18
N SER A 46 10.15 -8.85 9.46
CA SER A 46 10.25 -10.31 9.56
C SER A 46 10.73 -10.92 8.24
N VAL A 47 10.18 -10.46 7.11
CA VAL A 47 10.60 -10.91 5.78
C VAL A 47 12.01 -10.43 5.44
N MET A 48 12.33 -9.16 5.69
CA MET A 48 13.63 -8.55 5.42
C MET A 48 14.77 -9.27 6.15
N SER A 49 14.55 -9.68 7.40
CA SER A 49 15.55 -10.38 8.20
C SER A 49 16.02 -11.69 7.55
N THR A 50 15.15 -12.37 6.80
CA THR A 50 15.48 -13.62 6.07
C THR A 50 16.02 -13.35 4.66
N ALA A 51 15.74 -12.18 4.11
CA ALA A 51 15.92 -11.84 2.72
C ALA A 51 17.38 -11.54 2.31
N GLN A 52 18.19 -11.05 3.23
CA GLN A 52 19.57 -10.61 2.95
C GLN A 52 20.48 -11.74 2.42
N SER A 53 20.05 -13.00 2.58
CA SER A 53 20.81 -14.19 2.18
C SER A 53 20.86 -14.45 0.66
N HIS A 54 19.88 -13.98 -0.15
CA HIS A 54 19.68 -14.53 -1.51
C HIS A 54 19.27 -13.56 -2.63
N GLN A 55 19.54 -12.25 -2.54
CA GLN A 55 19.20 -11.30 -3.63
C GLN A 55 17.72 -11.37 -4.07
N ARG A 56 16.80 -11.23 -3.11
CA ARG A 56 15.37 -11.46 -3.35
C ARG A 56 14.60 -10.16 -3.55
N THR A 57 13.48 -10.26 -4.27
CA THR A 57 12.48 -9.21 -4.40
C THR A 57 11.21 -9.69 -3.73
N PHE A 58 10.65 -8.86 -2.85
CA PHE A 58 9.39 -9.14 -2.16
C PHE A 58 8.32 -8.19 -2.66
N VAL A 59 7.17 -8.77 -2.96
CA VAL A 59 5.95 -8.02 -3.26
C VAL A 59 5.03 -8.21 -2.08
N ILE A 60 4.60 -7.11 -1.46
CA ILE A 60 3.83 -7.10 -0.22
C ILE A 60 2.53 -6.36 -0.50
N GLU A 61 1.43 -7.09 -0.41
CA GLU A 61 0.09 -6.52 -0.55
C GLU A 61 -0.37 -5.95 0.80
N VAL A 62 -0.90 -4.73 0.78
CA VAL A 62 -1.33 -3.98 1.95
C VAL A 62 -2.80 -3.58 1.78
N MET A 63 -3.55 -3.62 2.88
CA MET A 63 -4.95 -3.18 2.90
C MET A 63 -5.10 -1.69 2.55
N GLY A 64 -6.24 -1.34 1.96
CA GLY A 64 -6.53 0.02 1.51
C GLY A 64 -7.15 0.02 0.12
N ARG A 65 -8.45 -0.25 0.04
CA ARG A 65 -9.16 -0.41 -1.23
C ARG A 65 -9.32 0.91 -1.99
N HIS A 66 -9.55 1.99 -1.26
CA HIS A 66 -9.81 3.32 -1.82
C HIS A 66 -8.83 4.38 -1.32
N CYS A 67 -7.98 4.01 -0.36
CA CYS A 67 -6.95 4.89 0.18
C CYS A 67 -5.62 4.13 0.27
N GLY A 68 -4.56 4.71 -0.28
CA GLY A 68 -3.20 4.20 -0.24
C GLY A 68 -2.40 4.66 0.98
N TYR A 69 -3.02 5.28 1.99
CA TYR A 69 -2.31 5.84 3.15
C TYR A 69 -1.43 4.80 3.84
N LEU A 70 -1.98 3.61 4.14
CA LEU A 70 -1.22 2.53 4.77
C LEU A 70 -0.02 2.10 3.91
N ALA A 71 -0.23 1.89 2.61
CA ALA A 71 0.82 1.49 1.68
C ALA A 71 1.92 2.56 1.54
N LEU A 72 1.53 3.84 1.48
CA LEU A 72 2.47 4.96 1.36
C LEU A 72 3.32 5.14 2.63
N VAL A 73 2.67 5.14 3.79
CA VAL A 73 3.39 5.31 5.06
C VAL A 73 4.24 4.08 5.37
N ALA A 74 3.75 2.88 5.08
CA ALA A 74 4.56 1.67 5.19
C ALA A 74 5.79 1.71 4.27
N ALA A 75 5.61 2.13 3.01
CA ALA A 75 6.71 2.27 2.06
C ALA A 75 7.77 3.26 2.54
N LEU A 76 7.35 4.38 3.12
CA LEU A 76 8.26 5.37 3.69
C LEU A 76 9.02 4.82 4.91
N ALA A 77 8.31 4.12 5.81
CA ALA A 77 8.90 3.59 7.03
C ALA A 77 9.84 2.39 6.78
N SER A 78 9.58 1.59 5.73
CA SER A 78 10.37 0.40 5.39
C SER A 78 11.37 0.61 4.25
N GLU A 79 11.56 1.85 3.78
CA GLU A 79 12.42 2.17 2.63
C GLU A 79 12.09 1.31 1.37
N ALA A 80 10.80 1.19 1.04
CA ALA A 80 10.39 0.41 -0.12
C ALA A 80 10.86 1.05 -1.44
N ASP A 81 11.35 0.23 -2.37
CA ASP A 81 11.88 0.68 -3.66
C ASP A 81 10.78 1.19 -4.60
N PHE A 82 9.57 0.63 -4.45
CA PHE A 82 8.42 0.97 -5.27
C PHE A 82 7.12 0.77 -4.48
N CYS A 83 6.18 1.70 -4.64
CA CYS A 83 4.87 1.66 -3.99
C CYS A 83 3.77 1.95 -5.00
N PHE A 84 2.71 1.13 -5.01
CA PHE A 84 1.52 1.33 -5.81
C PHE A 84 0.36 1.80 -4.92
N ILE A 85 -0.16 2.99 -5.19
CA ILE A 85 -1.28 3.60 -4.46
C ILE A 85 -2.37 4.10 -5.43
N PRO A 86 -3.66 4.04 -5.06
CA PRO A 86 -4.76 4.52 -5.90
C PRO A 86 -4.72 6.02 -6.18
N GLU A 87 -4.18 6.83 -5.28
CA GLU A 87 -4.15 8.30 -5.40
C GLU A 87 -3.12 8.80 -6.41
N TRP A 88 -2.10 8.00 -6.69
CA TRP A 88 -1.09 8.30 -7.70
C TRP A 88 -0.91 7.11 -8.65
N PRO A 89 -1.86 6.91 -9.59
CA PRO A 89 -1.81 5.79 -10.51
C PRO A 89 -0.56 5.81 -11.38
N VAL A 90 0.05 4.63 -11.51
CA VAL A 90 1.24 4.45 -12.34
C VAL A 90 0.86 4.52 -13.83
N PRO A 91 1.81 4.93 -14.70
CA PRO A 91 1.63 4.82 -16.14
C PRO A 91 1.25 3.41 -16.58
N VAL A 92 0.58 3.27 -17.72
CA VAL A 92 0.18 1.95 -18.27
C VAL A 92 1.40 1.07 -18.55
N ASP A 93 2.52 1.68 -18.93
CA ASP A 93 3.83 1.06 -19.11
C ASP A 93 4.61 0.85 -17.79
N TRP A 94 3.93 0.80 -16.65
CA TRP A 94 4.53 0.54 -15.34
C TRP A 94 5.48 -0.67 -15.29
N PRO A 95 5.30 -1.78 -16.05
CA PRO A 95 6.26 -2.88 -16.01
C PRO A 95 7.66 -2.44 -16.48
N ALA A 96 7.74 -1.55 -17.46
CA ALA A 96 9.00 -1.00 -17.95
C ALA A 96 9.61 -0.04 -16.92
N VAL A 97 8.79 0.81 -16.31
CA VAL A 97 9.21 1.74 -15.24
C VAL A 97 9.77 0.97 -14.04
N LEU A 98 9.05 -0.07 -13.59
CA LEU A 98 9.47 -0.92 -12.48
C LEU A 98 10.77 -1.66 -12.81
N CYS A 99 10.87 -2.25 -14.01
CA CYS A 99 12.08 -2.91 -14.48
C CYS A 99 13.29 -1.98 -14.45
N TYR A 100 13.15 -0.78 -15.00
CA TYR A 100 14.21 0.22 -15.02
C TYR A 100 14.66 0.58 -13.60
N LYS A 101 13.72 0.84 -12.69
CA LYS A 101 14.01 1.15 -11.28
C LYS A 101 14.77 0.00 -10.60
N LEU A 102 14.27 -1.24 -10.70
CA LEU A 102 14.92 -2.40 -10.09
C LEU A 102 16.31 -2.68 -10.66
N GLN A 103 16.53 -2.46 -11.96
CA GLN A 103 17.86 -2.59 -12.57
C GLN A 103 18.84 -1.52 -12.07
N MET A 104 18.37 -0.28 -11.88
CA MET A 104 19.19 0.78 -11.30
C MET A 104 19.60 0.42 -9.86
N MET A 105 18.64 0.01 -9.02
CA MET A 105 18.90 -0.40 -7.64
C MET A 105 19.91 -1.56 -7.55
N ARG A 106 19.79 -2.55 -8.46
CA ARG A 106 20.76 -3.67 -8.54
C ARG A 106 22.16 -3.22 -8.93
N LYS A 107 22.29 -2.26 -9.85
CA LYS A 107 23.60 -1.70 -10.25
C LYS A 107 24.26 -0.92 -9.12
N GLU A 108 23.45 -0.26 -8.29
CA GLU A 108 23.92 0.43 -7.08
C GLU A 108 24.29 -0.54 -5.94
N GLY A 109 24.09 -1.85 -6.13
CA GLY A 109 24.49 -2.89 -5.19
C GLY A 109 23.39 -3.31 -4.22
N SER A 110 22.15 -2.84 -4.41
CA SER A 110 21.02 -3.29 -3.59
C SER A 110 20.78 -4.78 -3.78
N ARG A 111 20.79 -5.52 -2.67
CA ARG A 111 20.56 -6.97 -2.61
C ARG A 111 19.14 -7.33 -2.19
N LEU A 112 18.32 -6.34 -1.90
CA LEU A 112 16.96 -6.54 -1.44
C LEU A 112 16.08 -5.52 -2.15
N ASN A 113 14.97 -5.97 -2.71
CA ASN A 113 13.99 -5.04 -3.25
C ASN A 113 12.64 -5.31 -2.59
N ILE A 114 11.99 -4.27 -2.10
CA ILE A 114 10.67 -4.31 -1.47
C ILE A 114 9.72 -3.50 -2.32
N ILE A 115 8.65 -4.15 -2.76
CA ILE A 115 7.60 -3.55 -3.55
C ILE A 115 6.31 -3.66 -2.74
N ILE A 116 5.67 -2.52 -2.47
CA ILE A 116 4.40 -2.47 -1.73
C ILE A 116 3.27 -2.18 -2.70
N VAL A 117 2.18 -2.94 -2.59
CA VAL A 117 1.00 -2.82 -3.46
C VAL A 117 -0.24 -2.64 -2.57
N ALA A 118 -0.92 -1.50 -2.67
CA ALA A 118 -2.22 -1.34 -2.02
C ALA A 118 -3.29 -2.25 -2.68
N GLU A 119 -4.27 -2.75 -1.92
CA GLU A 119 -5.44 -3.50 -2.44
C GLU A 119 -6.11 -2.74 -3.59
N GLY A 120 -6.19 -1.41 -3.46
CA GLY A 120 -6.75 -0.50 -4.46
C GLY A 120 -5.80 -0.07 -5.59
N ALA A 121 -4.63 -0.69 -5.76
CA ALA A 121 -3.66 -0.24 -6.77
C ALA A 121 -4.24 -0.28 -8.20
N LEU A 122 -4.05 0.82 -8.94
CA LEU A 122 -4.53 0.98 -10.31
C LEU A 122 -3.52 1.71 -11.21
N ASP A 123 -3.60 1.44 -12.51
CA ASP A 123 -2.90 2.24 -13.53
C ASP A 123 -3.73 3.47 -13.97
N ARG A 124 -3.14 4.33 -14.80
CA ARG A 124 -3.81 5.53 -15.31
C ARG A 124 -5.07 5.27 -16.15
N ASP A 125 -5.26 4.05 -16.65
CA ASP A 125 -6.48 3.65 -17.36
C ASP A 125 -7.56 3.09 -16.41
N GLY A 126 -7.25 3.02 -15.11
CA GLY A 126 -8.15 2.50 -14.08
C GLY A 126 -8.15 0.97 -13.97
N LYS A 127 -7.17 0.29 -14.58
CA LYS A 127 -7.04 -1.16 -14.46
C LYS A 127 -6.36 -1.50 -13.13
N ILE A 128 -6.95 -2.45 -12.42
CA ILE A 128 -6.43 -2.96 -11.15
C ILE A 128 -5.09 -3.65 -11.37
N ILE A 129 -4.12 -3.36 -10.50
CA ILE A 129 -2.81 -3.99 -10.45
C ILE A 129 -2.76 -4.87 -9.19
N THR A 130 -2.61 -6.18 -9.36
CA THR A 130 -2.52 -7.12 -8.22
C THR A 130 -1.08 -7.43 -7.84
N ALA A 131 -0.84 -7.80 -6.58
CA ALA A 131 0.47 -8.23 -6.13
C ALA A 131 0.98 -9.46 -6.90
N ASP A 132 0.08 -10.40 -7.25
CA ASP A 132 0.41 -11.56 -8.09
C ASP A 132 0.90 -11.17 -9.48
N GLN A 133 0.25 -10.17 -10.10
CA GLN A 133 0.68 -9.66 -11.40
C GLN A 133 2.09 -9.09 -11.28
N VAL A 134 2.34 -8.22 -10.30
CA VAL A 134 3.67 -7.64 -10.05
C VAL A 134 4.72 -8.73 -9.78
N GLY A 135 4.40 -9.72 -8.94
CA GLY A 135 5.29 -10.84 -8.64
C GLY A 135 5.64 -11.68 -9.87
N HIS A 136 4.66 -11.94 -10.75
CA HIS A 136 4.89 -12.61 -12.02
C HIS A 136 5.83 -11.82 -12.93
N PHE A 137 5.61 -10.51 -13.07
CA PHE A 137 6.47 -9.63 -13.87
C PHE A 137 7.90 -9.60 -13.33
N VAL A 138 8.09 -9.44 -12.02
CA VAL A 138 9.41 -9.46 -11.39
C VAL A 138 10.13 -10.79 -11.61
N SER A 139 9.42 -11.92 -11.51
CA SER A 139 9.98 -13.25 -11.80
C SER A 139 10.49 -13.37 -13.24
N LEU A 140 9.74 -12.84 -14.22
CA LEU A 140 10.17 -12.83 -15.62
C LEU A 140 11.41 -11.98 -15.85
N LEU A 141 11.49 -10.81 -15.20
CA LEU A 141 12.66 -9.93 -15.25
C LEU A 141 13.91 -10.59 -14.66
N CYS A 142 13.78 -11.28 -13.52
CA CYS A 142 14.89 -12.02 -12.90
C CYS A 142 15.40 -13.17 -13.80
N ASN A 143 14.53 -13.77 -14.59
CA ASN A 143 14.87 -14.90 -15.47
C ASN A 143 15.37 -14.49 -16.86
N GLY A 144 15.60 -13.20 -17.11
CA GLY A 144 16.23 -12.72 -18.35
C GLY A 144 15.37 -12.84 -19.62
N LYS A 145 14.05 -13.05 -19.49
CA LYS A 145 13.15 -13.00 -20.66
C LYS A 145 12.88 -11.53 -21.00
N SER A 146 13.48 -11.03 -22.08
CA SER A 146 13.12 -9.72 -22.65
C SER A 146 11.64 -9.72 -23.04
N PHE A 147 10.91 -8.71 -22.57
CA PHE A 147 9.52 -8.49 -22.95
C PHE A 147 9.48 -7.95 -24.39
N SER A 148 8.84 -8.72 -25.26
CA SER A 148 8.38 -8.30 -26.59
C SER A 148 6.85 -8.29 -26.52
N GLY A 149 6.24 -7.12 -26.61
CA GLY A 149 4.78 -6.95 -26.64
C GLY A 149 4.38 -5.57 -26.19
#